data_AF-A0A9D5BRG3-F1
#
_entry.id   AF-A0A9D5BRG3-F1
#
_cell.length_a   1.000
_cell.length_b   1.000
_cell.length_c   1.000
_cell.angle_alpha   90.00
_cell.angle_beta   90.00
_cell.angle_gamma   90.00
#
_symmetry.space_group_name_H-M   'P 1'
#
loop_
_entity.id
_entity.type
_entity.pdbx_description
1 polymer ?
#
loop_
_entity_poly.entity_id
_entity_poly.type
_entity_poly.pdbx_seq_one_letter_code
_entity_poly.pdbx_strand_id
1 'polypeptide(L)'
;MASVSSIFGCGVSMAPNSSLRNKAIRTERRNACGGLLIECSSRPQKKSTAHHMKTRPRKSRLSDRNRKPTVYAPLPPLPPDFTIVIPADASTVDFTPPPPTPSD
;
A
#
# COMPACT_ATOMS: atom_id res chain seq x y z
N MET A 1 -6.52 33.94 51.97
CA MET A 1 -5.98 32.67 52.52
C MET A 1 -6.56 31.53 51.70
N ALA A 2 -5.72 30.86 50.89
CA ALA A 2 -6.13 29.70 50.09
C ALA A 2 -6.23 28.46 51.00
N SER A 3 -7.27 27.63 50.81
CA SER A 3 -7.52 26.45 51.65
C SER A 3 -7.51 25.16 50.82
N VAL A 4 -6.39 24.43 51.00
CA VAL A 4 -6.14 22.98 50.97
C VAL A 4 -6.78 22.10 49.90
N SER A 5 -5.92 21.73 48.95
CA SER A 5 -5.85 20.40 48.34
C SER A 5 -6.09 19.28 49.36
N SER A 6 -7.12 18.46 49.13
CA SER A 6 -7.30 17.20 49.82
C SER A 6 -7.29 16.01 48.83
N ILE A 7 -6.20 15.26 48.95
CA ILE A 7 -6.20 13.79 49.04
C ILE A 7 -6.34 13.06 47.69
N PHE A 8 -5.19 12.99 47.00
CA PHE A 8 -4.69 11.71 46.50
C PHE A 8 -4.82 10.65 47.62
N GLY A 9 -5.69 9.65 47.45
CA GLY A 9 -5.78 8.59 48.45
C GLY A 9 -6.91 7.60 48.21
N CYS A 10 -6.67 6.58 47.37
CA CYS A 10 -6.85 5.18 47.75
C CYS A 10 -6.39 4.30 46.59
N GLY A 11 -5.14 3.85 46.66
CA GLY A 11 -4.69 2.71 45.86
C GLY A 11 -5.33 1.45 46.43
N VAL A 12 -6.14 0.76 45.64
CA VAL A 12 -6.57 -0.61 45.96
C VAL A 12 -5.66 -1.55 45.18
N SER A 13 -4.48 -1.82 45.74
CA SER A 13 -3.63 -2.95 45.33
C SER A 13 -4.21 -4.21 45.97
N MET A 14 -4.96 -5.00 45.21
CA MET A 14 -5.25 -6.38 45.63
C MET A 14 -4.06 -7.26 45.26
N ALA A 15 -3.36 -7.76 46.28
CA ALA A 15 -2.27 -8.72 46.12
C ALA A 15 -2.81 -10.07 45.62
N PRO A 16 -2.11 -10.75 44.69
CA PRO A 16 -2.50 -12.10 44.27
C PRO A 16 -2.09 -13.11 45.34
N ASN A 17 -3.07 -13.79 45.89
CA ASN A 17 -2.92 -14.98 46.69
C ASN A 17 -2.34 -16.11 45.82
N SER A 18 -1.06 -16.39 46.04
CA SER A 18 -0.31 -17.47 45.40
C SER A 18 -0.72 -18.84 45.95
N SER A 19 -1.38 -19.65 45.13
CA SER A 19 -1.37 -21.11 45.28
C SER A 19 -1.34 -21.78 43.90
N LEU A 20 -0.10 -22.05 43.48
CA LEU A 20 0.36 -23.21 42.73
C LEU A 20 -0.32 -23.59 41.38
N ARG A 21 0.51 -23.41 40.34
CA ARG A 21 0.80 -24.33 39.21
C ARG A 21 0.13 -24.06 37.85
N ASN A 22 0.85 -23.28 37.05
CA ASN A 22 1.32 -23.56 35.68
C ASN A 22 0.39 -24.33 34.73
N LYS A 23 -0.27 -23.58 33.84
CA LYS A 23 -0.20 -23.78 32.39
C LYS A 23 -0.60 -22.47 31.72
N ALA A 24 0.38 -21.74 31.19
CA ALA A 24 0.15 -20.58 30.35
C ALA A 24 -0.44 -21.05 29.02
N ILE A 25 -1.75 -21.30 28.98
CA ILE A 25 -2.49 -21.37 27.73
C ILE A 25 -2.61 -19.92 27.27
N ARG A 26 -1.77 -19.54 26.30
CA ARG A 26 -1.95 -18.34 25.48
C ARG A 26 -3.27 -18.49 24.73
N THR A 27 -4.37 -18.26 25.44
CA THR A 27 -5.70 -18.22 24.87
C THR A 27 -5.85 -16.82 24.33
N GLU A 28 -5.43 -16.66 23.09
CA GLU A 28 -5.93 -15.65 22.17
C GLU A 28 -7.47 -15.71 22.23
N ARG A 29 -8.08 -14.96 23.17
CA ARG A 29 -9.53 -14.79 23.19
C ARG A 29 -9.89 -13.72 22.17
N ARG A 30 -10.05 -14.22 20.95
CA ARG A 30 -11.01 -13.77 19.96
C ARG A 30 -12.23 -13.19 20.68
N ASN A 31 -12.66 -12.02 20.24
CA ASN A 31 -13.86 -11.32 20.69
C ASN A 31 -15.11 -12.17 20.37
N ALA A 32 -15.33 -13.24 21.12
CA ALA A 32 -16.57 -13.99 21.17
C ALA A 32 -17.45 -13.34 22.25
N CYS A 33 -18.03 -12.19 21.93
CA CYS A 33 -19.07 -11.62 22.77
C CYS A 33 -20.42 -12.18 22.30
N GLY A 34 -20.73 -13.40 22.75
CA GLY A 34 -22.07 -13.96 22.78
C GLY A 34 -22.84 -13.55 24.03
N GLY A 35 -22.68 -12.30 24.47
CA GLY A 35 -23.51 -11.69 25.50
C GLY A 35 -24.33 -10.60 24.85
N LEU A 36 -25.62 -10.50 25.19
CA LEU A 36 -26.46 -9.36 24.83
C LEU A 36 -25.79 -8.09 25.37
N LEU A 37 -24.97 -7.46 24.52
CA LEU A 37 -24.32 -6.20 24.83
C LEU A 37 -25.42 -5.15 24.88
N ILE A 38 -25.84 -4.80 26.10
CA ILE A 38 -26.72 -3.65 26.31
C ILE A 38 -26.00 -2.44 25.75
N GLU A 39 -26.50 -1.99 24.59
CA GLU A 39 -25.93 -0.89 23.84
C GLU A 39 -26.44 0.42 24.43
N CYS A 40 -25.77 0.87 25.49
CA CYS A 40 -25.93 2.24 25.93
C CYS A 40 -25.45 3.17 24.81
N SER A 41 -26.18 4.24 24.52
CA SER A 41 -25.89 5.30 23.53
C SER A 41 -24.54 6.03 23.71
N SER A 42 -23.72 5.56 24.63
CA SER A 42 -22.42 6.10 25.07
C SER A 42 -21.29 5.91 24.05
N ARG A 43 -21.50 5.26 22.90
CA ARG A 43 -20.42 5.00 21.92
C ARG A 43 -20.10 6.26 21.11
N PRO A 44 -18.85 6.80 21.17
CA PRO A 44 -18.48 7.99 20.40
C PRO A 44 -18.53 7.75 18.88
N GLN A 45 -19.06 8.72 18.12
CA GLN A 45 -19.15 8.64 16.66
C GLN A 45 -17.80 8.97 15.98
N LYS A 46 -17.45 8.22 14.93
CA LYS A 46 -16.32 8.57 14.06
C LYS A 46 -16.73 9.68 13.10
N LYS A 47 -16.05 10.83 13.19
CA LYS A 47 -16.23 12.00 12.30
C LYS A 47 -14.90 12.42 11.69
N SER A 48 -14.93 13.28 10.67
CA SER A 48 -13.74 13.84 10.01
C SER A 48 -12.75 12.74 9.56
N THR A 49 -11.45 12.91 9.76
CA THR A 49 -10.40 11.96 9.35
C THR A 49 -10.58 10.57 9.94
N ALA A 50 -11.10 10.45 11.18
CA ALA A 50 -11.38 9.15 11.78
C ALA A 50 -12.45 8.37 11.01
N HIS A 51 -13.41 9.07 10.39
CA HIS A 51 -14.37 8.47 9.47
C HIS A 51 -13.67 8.03 8.17
N HIS A 52 -12.91 8.91 7.51
CA HIS A 52 -12.20 8.60 6.26
C HIS A 52 -11.28 7.38 6.40
N MET A 53 -10.52 7.30 7.49
CA MET A 53 -9.66 6.16 7.77
C MET A 53 -10.42 4.84 7.89
N LYS A 54 -11.65 4.89 8.45
CA LYS A 54 -12.48 3.71 8.68
C LYS A 54 -13.21 3.26 7.40
N THR A 55 -13.72 4.18 6.61
CA THR A 55 -14.60 3.88 5.46
C THR A 55 -13.89 3.86 4.12
N ARG A 56 -12.60 4.25 4.05
CA ARG A 56 -11.85 4.22 2.79
C ARG A 56 -11.92 2.82 2.13
N PRO A 57 -12.18 2.74 0.81
CA PRO A 57 -12.16 1.47 0.08
C PRO A 57 -10.81 0.77 0.18
N ARG A 58 -10.82 -0.52 0.49
CA ARG A 58 -9.61 -1.36 0.57
C ARG A 58 -9.91 -2.77 0.12
N LYS A 59 -8.95 -3.41 -0.54
CA LYS A 59 -8.97 -4.85 -0.82
C LYS A 59 -8.62 -5.62 0.45
N SER A 60 -9.63 -6.16 1.14
CA SER A 60 -9.45 -6.94 2.37
C SER A 60 -8.96 -8.36 2.10
N ARG A 61 -9.46 -8.99 1.02
CA ARG A 61 -9.13 -10.36 0.65
C ARG A 61 -7.75 -10.44 0.00
N LEU A 62 -6.90 -11.33 0.50
CA LEU A 62 -5.56 -11.58 -0.05
C LEU A 62 -5.60 -12.01 -1.52
N SER A 63 -6.60 -12.81 -1.91
CA SER A 63 -6.77 -13.27 -3.29
C SER A 63 -7.00 -12.13 -4.29
N ASP A 64 -7.70 -11.07 -3.89
CA ASP A 64 -7.94 -9.89 -4.73
C ASP A 64 -6.74 -8.93 -4.74
N ARG A 65 -5.96 -8.91 -3.66
CA ARG A 65 -4.71 -8.13 -3.58
C ARG A 65 -3.59 -8.74 -4.42
N ASN A 66 -3.53 -10.07 -4.51
CA ASN A 66 -2.45 -10.79 -5.19
C ASN A 66 -2.69 -10.99 -6.69
N ARG A 67 -3.79 -10.46 -7.26
CA ARG A 67 -4.03 -10.47 -8.70
C ARG A 67 -2.97 -9.62 -9.39
N LYS A 68 -2.36 -10.19 -10.44
CA LYS A 68 -1.40 -9.54 -11.32
C LYS A 68 -1.97 -9.53 -12.74
N PRO A 69 -1.47 -8.66 -13.64
CA PRO A 69 -1.81 -8.74 -15.07
C PRO A 69 -1.53 -10.14 -15.62
N THR A 70 -2.38 -10.59 -16.55
CA THR A 70 -2.16 -11.84 -17.27
C THR A 70 -0.92 -11.71 -18.16
N VAL A 71 0.00 -12.69 -18.05
CA VAL A 71 1.20 -12.74 -18.89
C VAL A 71 0.89 -13.60 -20.12
N TYR A 72 1.00 -13.02 -21.30
CA TYR A 72 0.87 -13.71 -22.58
C TYR A 72 2.25 -14.10 -23.13
N ALA A 73 2.28 -15.11 -24.01
CA ALA A 73 3.48 -15.47 -24.73
C ALA A 73 3.92 -14.30 -25.64
N PRO A 74 5.24 -14.09 -25.83
CA PRO A 74 5.72 -13.08 -26.76
C PRO A 74 5.24 -13.38 -28.18
N LEU A 75 4.93 -12.32 -28.90
CA LEU A 75 4.55 -12.41 -30.30
C LEU A 75 5.74 -12.93 -31.14
N PRO A 76 5.48 -13.65 -32.25
CA PRO A 76 6.53 -13.96 -33.21
C PRO A 76 7.13 -12.66 -33.77
N PRO A 77 8.38 -12.69 -34.28
CA PRO A 77 9.00 -11.52 -34.86
C PRO A 77 8.13 -11.00 -36.01
N LEU A 78 7.74 -9.74 -35.89
CA LEU A 78 6.94 -9.07 -36.90
C LEU A 78 7.84 -8.65 -38.08
N PRO A 79 7.31 -8.65 -39.31
CA PRO A 79 8.03 -8.07 -40.45
C PRO A 79 8.26 -6.56 -40.25
N PRO A 80 9.19 -5.94 -41.00
CA PRO A 80 9.37 -4.50 -40.96
C PRO A 80 8.09 -3.78 -41.42
N ASP A 81 7.82 -2.62 -40.80
CA ASP A 81 6.63 -1.82 -41.13
C ASP A 81 6.65 -1.31 -42.57
N PHE A 82 7.83 -1.01 -43.11
CA PHE A 82 8.04 -0.65 -44.51
C PHE A 82 9.46 -1.02 -44.97
N THR A 83 9.60 -1.22 -46.28
CA THR A 83 10.90 -1.46 -46.94
C THR A 83 11.12 -0.39 -47.99
N ILE A 84 12.20 0.39 -47.86
CA ILE A 84 12.58 1.38 -48.88
C ILE A 84 13.30 0.63 -50.01
N VAL A 85 12.71 0.61 -51.19
CA VAL A 85 13.33 0.07 -52.41
C VAL A 85 14.04 1.20 -53.12
N ILE A 86 15.38 1.23 -53.09
CA ILE A 86 16.17 2.17 -53.91
C ILE A 86 16.35 1.55 -55.30
N PRO A 87 15.81 2.14 -56.38
CA PRO A 87 16.04 1.67 -57.73
C PRO A 87 17.53 1.86 -58.11
N ALA A 88 18.09 0.89 -58.84
CA ALA A 88 19.53 0.82 -59.15
C ALA A 88 20.07 2.01 -59.97
N ASP A 89 19.20 2.82 -60.57
CA ASP A 89 19.58 3.96 -61.43
C ASP A 89 19.90 5.26 -60.65
N ALA A 90 19.85 5.25 -59.31
CA ALA A 90 20.02 6.46 -58.49
C ALA A 90 21.39 6.61 -57.81
N SER A 91 22.37 5.73 -58.09
CA SER A 91 23.70 5.76 -57.44
C SER A 91 24.69 6.76 -58.04
N THR A 92 24.31 7.56 -59.03
CA THR A 92 25.11 8.67 -59.56
C THR A 92 24.51 10.01 -59.17
N VAL A 93 24.67 10.41 -57.91
CA VAL A 93 24.69 11.83 -57.57
C VAL A 93 26.14 12.23 -57.45
N ASP A 94 26.65 12.85 -58.51
CA ASP A 94 28.01 13.38 -58.63
C ASP A 94 28.26 14.36 -57.49
N PHE A 95 28.99 13.92 -56.47
CA PHE A 95 29.56 14.81 -55.48
C PHE A 95 30.81 15.45 -56.10
N THR A 96 30.62 16.48 -56.92
CA THR A 96 31.71 17.31 -57.42
C THR A 96 32.34 18.06 -56.24
N PRO A 97 33.62 17.80 -55.89
CA PRO A 97 34.27 18.52 -54.80
C PRO A 97 34.39 20.02 -55.14
N PRO A 98 34.20 20.91 -54.15
CA PRO A 98 34.31 22.35 -54.37
C PRO A 98 35.75 22.73 -54.78
N PRO A 99 35.93 23.75 -55.63
CA PRO A 99 37.23 24.13 -56.18
C PRO A 99 38.20 24.63 -55.08
N PRO A 100 39.51 24.38 -55.21
CA PRO A 100 40.49 24.81 -54.21
C PRO A 100 40.61 26.34 -54.18
N THR A 101 40.50 26.91 -52.98
CA THR A 101 40.72 28.34 -52.72
C THR A 101 42.20 28.71 -52.85
N PRO A 102 42.57 29.78 -53.57
CA PRO A 102 43.96 30.23 -53.67
C PRO A 102 44.48 30.79 -52.34
N SER A 103 45.73 30.49 -52.02
CA SER A 103 46.45 30.97 -50.85
C SER A 103 47.13 32.31 -51.14
N ASP A 104 46.84 33.33 -50.31
CA ASP A 104 47.64 34.54 -50.11
C ASP A 104 48.26 34.51 -48.71
#